data_AF-A0A9P3GH55-F1
#
_entry.id   AF-A0A9P3GH55-F1
#
_cell.length_a   1.000
_cell.length_b   1.000
_cell.length_c   1.000
_cell.angle_alpha   90.00
_cell.angle_beta   90.00
_cell.angle_gamma   90.00
#
_symmetry.space_group_name_H-M   'P 1'
#
loop_
_entity.id
_entity.type
_entity.pdbx_description
1 polymer ?
#
loop_
_entity_poly.entity_id
_entity_poly.type
_entity_poly.pdbx_seq_one_letter_code
_entity_poly.pdbx_strand_id
1 'polypeptide(L)'
;MDATPDELAARFPWPAPPHPAVVPAPIRHAGWSSESTDALLAALKDNHTRWHIFFNEKHFHNHATHHLLAIYAMGAPAGVLGAAYHTHEVYQKPAFPPPETDEARLAREAIAKVVIDDANWKDFLGDERYYQAYVSFFARKLQDKSAGKNAIQRVLETYVFSDGANLAPGKSADGQKPLMLGRFLGGFLHPLIHAGYGAEFSLPGLIAEGIAEAAVQASEADALFTPELFGVLPAGTFASRFVSFIDRSSVPPSSPAGAVHALAVLAKIAKDPAFEPRNVGLPVPPDADEKSVDRVVRLGGTKLVGYLQSWFGTVAQDAPTLRAKFEEIAWMNTTIYAVGGWAGRELGEDEKKEFNGDFFLMHLVTSTLLMSSLLNVLTPKSAALLLKTYFAFSIVLYIARGRPPLPIAEFYAATSAHPHPPGAMPEPDKDTLPPSEPRAQLTPNPWLALVQSTLVHPNEHFCKAQRALYHYAEWLGGVRAGAFADCAAADIPSVDASAQGSTGGQAGGLTGAKHLDGTLFVRAAGLTAARLGWMREGEAGRGWDSVGFFPAEQEERRVDAAREEQARMQRFRGAGGMMYHVR
;
A
#
# COMPACT_ATOMS: atom_id res chain seq x y z
N MET A 1 2.38 -7.47 -27.49
CA MET A 1 0.94 -7.21 -27.29
C MET A 1 0.42 -6.65 -28.59
N ASP A 2 -0.42 -7.41 -29.27
CA ASP A 2 -0.96 -7.01 -30.57
C ASP A 2 -2.28 -6.25 -30.33
N ALA A 3 -2.22 -5.16 -29.58
CA ALA A 3 -3.34 -4.25 -29.47
C ALA A 3 -3.30 -3.27 -30.64
N THR A 4 -4.39 -3.18 -31.39
CA THR A 4 -4.58 -2.12 -32.37
C THR A 4 -4.54 -0.75 -31.68
N PRO A 5 -4.24 0.35 -32.41
CA PRO A 5 -4.29 1.69 -31.85
C PRO A 5 -5.62 2.03 -31.15
N ASP A 6 -6.74 1.55 -31.69
CA ASP A 6 -8.08 1.75 -31.11
C ASP A 6 -8.27 0.96 -29.80
N GLU A 7 -7.82 -0.29 -29.74
CA GLU A 7 -7.86 -1.07 -28.50
C GLU A 7 -6.97 -0.45 -27.42
N LEU A 8 -5.80 0.06 -27.80
CA LEU A 8 -4.90 0.75 -26.89
C LEU A 8 -5.51 2.07 -26.39
N ALA A 9 -6.18 2.83 -27.26
CA ALA A 9 -6.94 4.02 -26.86
C ALA A 9 -8.11 3.68 -25.92
N ALA A 10 -8.79 2.55 -26.12
CA ALA A 10 -9.86 2.09 -25.24
C ALA A 10 -9.35 1.61 -23.87
N ARG A 11 -8.10 1.11 -23.79
CA ARG A 11 -7.44 0.75 -22.52
C ARG A 11 -6.98 1.97 -21.73
N PHE A 12 -6.58 3.03 -22.42
CA PHE A 12 -6.08 4.28 -21.83
C PHE A 12 -6.88 5.48 -22.36
N PRO A 13 -8.17 5.58 -22.00
CA PRO A 13 -9.01 6.70 -22.40
C PRO A 13 -8.64 7.98 -21.63
N TRP A 14 -9.30 9.09 -21.96
CA TRP A 14 -9.18 10.32 -21.18
C TRP A 14 -9.53 10.06 -19.71
N PRO A 15 -8.65 10.41 -18.74
CA PRO A 15 -8.88 10.08 -17.34
C PRO A 15 -10.12 10.78 -16.75
N ALA A 16 -11.02 9.99 -16.17
CA ALA A 16 -12.25 10.45 -15.54
C ALA A 16 -12.19 10.20 -14.02
N PRO A 17 -12.74 11.12 -13.19
CA PRO A 17 -12.75 10.91 -11.75
C PRO A 17 -13.74 9.78 -11.41
N PRO A 18 -13.48 8.98 -10.37
CA PRO A 18 -14.38 7.89 -10.02
C PRO A 18 -15.64 8.45 -9.33
N HIS A 19 -16.75 7.72 -9.43
CA HIS A 19 -17.97 8.09 -8.70
C HIS A 19 -17.81 7.68 -7.22
N PRO A 20 -17.92 8.61 -6.24
CA PRO A 20 -17.81 8.24 -4.84
C PRO A 20 -19.06 7.46 -4.40
N ALA A 21 -18.88 6.20 -4.00
CA ALA A 21 -19.98 5.32 -3.56
C ALA A 21 -19.90 5.03 -2.05
N VAL A 22 -18.70 4.72 -1.56
CA VAL A 22 -18.43 4.41 -0.14
C VAL A 22 -17.62 5.53 0.49
N VAL A 23 -16.49 5.91 -0.12
CA VAL A 23 -15.55 6.91 0.41
C VAL A 23 -15.36 8.06 -0.59
N PRO A 24 -14.94 9.26 -0.13
CA PRO A 24 -14.58 10.34 -1.03
C PRO A 24 -13.52 9.89 -2.05
N ALA A 25 -13.71 10.30 -3.30
CA ALA A 25 -12.69 10.06 -4.33
C ALA A 25 -11.46 10.94 -4.08
N PRO A 26 -10.24 10.45 -4.36
CA PRO A 26 -9.05 11.30 -4.37
C PRO A 26 -9.22 12.51 -5.30
N ILE A 27 -8.82 13.69 -4.81
CA ILE A 27 -8.95 14.94 -5.56
C ILE A 27 -7.84 15.02 -6.62
N ARG A 28 -8.19 15.53 -7.80
CA ARG A 28 -7.22 16.01 -8.79
C ARG A 28 -7.05 17.51 -8.61
N HIS A 29 -5.88 17.93 -8.14
CA HIS A 29 -5.58 19.32 -7.86
C HIS A 29 -5.40 20.11 -9.16
N ALA A 30 -5.58 21.43 -9.08
CA ALA A 30 -5.35 22.32 -10.22
C ALA A 30 -3.88 22.29 -10.67
N GLY A 31 -3.63 22.46 -11.97
CA GLY A 31 -2.28 22.55 -12.54
C GLY A 31 -2.08 21.72 -13.82
N TRP A 32 -2.87 20.65 -14.01
CA TRP A 32 -2.83 19.86 -15.24
C TRP A 32 -3.61 20.55 -16.38
N SER A 33 -3.17 20.30 -17.62
CA SER A 33 -3.79 20.80 -18.86
C SER A 33 -4.08 19.66 -19.83
N SER A 34 -4.63 19.96 -21.01
CA SER A 34 -4.74 18.97 -22.09
C SER A 34 -3.37 18.40 -22.49
N GLU A 35 -2.33 19.24 -22.54
CA GLU A 35 -0.96 18.81 -22.83
C GLU A 35 -0.43 17.86 -21.75
N SER A 36 -0.71 18.12 -20.47
CA SER A 36 -0.37 17.19 -19.38
C SER A 36 -1.05 15.84 -19.58
N THR A 37 -2.33 15.83 -19.96
CA THR A 37 -3.07 14.59 -20.20
C THR A 37 -2.53 13.84 -21.41
N ASP A 38 -2.21 14.52 -22.51
CA ASP A 38 -1.62 13.89 -23.69
C ASP A 38 -0.25 13.27 -23.37
N ALA A 39 0.60 13.97 -22.62
CA ALA A 39 1.89 13.44 -22.17
C ALA A 39 1.74 12.21 -21.26
N LEU A 40 0.80 12.27 -20.30
CA LEU A 40 0.46 11.13 -19.45
C LEU A 40 0.02 9.92 -20.29
N LEU A 41 -0.95 10.10 -21.19
CA LEU A 41 -1.49 9.00 -21.98
C LEU A 41 -0.45 8.43 -22.94
N ALA A 42 0.42 9.26 -23.51
CA ALA A 42 1.54 8.80 -24.33
C ALA A 42 2.49 7.90 -23.50
N ALA A 43 2.90 8.36 -22.31
CA ALA A 43 3.79 7.61 -21.42
C ALA A 43 3.15 6.30 -20.92
N LEU A 44 1.86 6.31 -20.54
CA LEU A 44 1.16 5.10 -20.09
C LEU A 44 1.05 4.06 -21.22
N LYS A 45 0.72 4.48 -22.43
CA LYS A 45 0.62 3.60 -23.60
C LYS A 45 1.99 3.04 -23.99
N ASP A 46 3.01 3.89 -23.98
CA ASP A 46 4.39 3.46 -24.25
C ASP A 46 4.87 2.44 -23.21
N ASN A 47 4.61 2.69 -21.91
CA ASN A 47 4.95 1.78 -20.83
C ASN A 47 4.26 0.42 -20.99
N HIS A 48 2.96 0.43 -21.25
CA HIS A 48 2.17 -0.77 -21.53
C HIS A 48 2.77 -1.60 -22.66
N THR A 49 3.18 -0.95 -23.76
CA THR A 49 3.66 -1.64 -24.95
C THR A 49 5.08 -2.17 -24.81
N ARG A 50 5.98 -1.41 -24.17
CA ARG A 50 7.43 -1.70 -24.16
C ARG A 50 7.90 -2.47 -22.95
N TRP A 51 7.33 -2.24 -21.78
CA TRP A 51 7.93 -2.65 -20.51
C TRP A 51 7.12 -3.74 -19.82
N HIS A 52 7.82 -4.62 -19.11
CA HIS A 52 7.21 -5.63 -18.27
C HIS A 52 6.67 -5.00 -16.97
N ILE A 53 5.75 -5.66 -16.28
CA ILE A 53 5.23 -5.20 -14.98
C ILE A 53 6.26 -5.33 -13.86
N PHE A 54 7.28 -6.17 -14.07
CA PHE A 54 8.46 -6.27 -13.23
C PHE A 54 9.66 -5.70 -13.99
N PHE A 55 10.50 -4.89 -13.35
CA PHE A 55 11.69 -4.34 -14.00
C PHE A 55 12.94 -5.22 -13.87
N ASN A 56 12.88 -6.34 -13.14
CA ASN A 56 13.98 -7.28 -13.01
C ASN A 56 13.51 -8.72 -12.70
N GLU A 57 14.44 -9.67 -12.70
CA GLU A 57 14.21 -11.09 -12.39
C GLU A 57 13.98 -11.37 -10.89
N LYS A 58 14.10 -10.35 -10.02
CA LYS A 58 13.72 -10.45 -8.60
C LYS A 58 12.24 -10.08 -8.37
N HIS A 59 11.48 -9.91 -9.45
CA HIS A 59 10.08 -9.45 -9.45
C HIS A 59 9.88 -8.10 -8.74
N PHE A 60 10.82 -7.16 -8.89
CA PHE A 60 10.58 -5.78 -8.45
C PHE A 60 9.66 -5.06 -9.44
N HIS A 61 8.66 -4.35 -8.92
CA HIS A 61 7.53 -3.85 -9.71
C HIS A 61 7.86 -2.57 -10.50
N ASN A 62 7.27 -2.44 -11.69
CA ASN A 62 7.34 -1.27 -12.54
C ASN A 62 6.47 -0.15 -11.94
N HIS A 63 7.12 0.92 -11.50
CA HIS A 63 6.47 2.05 -10.82
C HIS A 63 6.11 3.22 -11.72
N ALA A 64 6.42 3.16 -13.03
CA ALA A 64 6.28 4.31 -13.93
C ALA A 64 4.85 4.87 -13.92
N THR A 65 3.85 4.01 -14.04
CA THR A 65 2.44 4.43 -14.04
C THR A 65 2.03 5.06 -12.70
N HIS A 66 2.52 4.52 -11.59
CA HIS A 66 2.19 5.02 -10.25
C HIS A 66 2.80 6.41 -10.00
N HIS A 67 4.05 6.63 -10.44
CA HIS A 67 4.71 7.94 -10.35
C HIS A 67 3.92 8.96 -11.17
N LEU A 68 3.70 8.67 -12.45
CA LEU A 68 3.06 9.58 -13.39
C LEU A 68 1.65 9.98 -12.96
N LEU A 69 0.82 9.01 -12.54
CA LEU A 69 -0.54 9.28 -12.08
C LEU A 69 -0.54 10.06 -10.76
N ALA A 70 0.40 9.79 -9.85
CA ALA A 70 0.49 10.54 -8.61
C ALA A 70 0.80 12.02 -8.84
N ILE A 71 1.81 12.34 -9.65
CA ILE A 71 2.17 13.74 -9.93
C ILE A 71 1.17 14.42 -10.87
N TYR A 72 0.55 13.70 -11.80
CA TYR A 72 -0.56 14.21 -12.62
C TYR A 72 -1.73 14.64 -11.74
N ALA A 73 -2.11 13.83 -10.74
CA ALA A 73 -3.17 14.17 -9.78
C ALA A 73 -2.84 15.45 -8.97
N MET A 74 -1.56 15.73 -8.75
CA MET A 74 -1.07 16.91 -8.06
C MET A 74 -0.83 18.11 -8.99
N GLY A 75 -1.14 18.00 -10.29
CA GLY A 75 -1.09 19.10 -11.24
C GLY A 75 0.22 19.22 -12.03
N ALA A 76 0.97 18.12 -12.21
CA ALA A 76 2.21 18.14 -13.00
C ALA A 76 1.99 18.61 -14.46
N PRO A 77 2.84 19.51 -14.99
CA PRO A 77 2.83 19.85 -16.40
C PRO A 77 3.46 18.74 -17.26
N ALA A 78 3.20 18.76 -18.57
CA ALA A 78 3.68 17.77 -19.53
C ALA A 78 5.20 17.50 -19.44
N GLY A 79 6.03 18.55 -19.33
CA GLY A 79 7.48 18.40 -19.24
C GLY A 79 7.96 17.65 -18.00
N VAL A 80 7.28 17.84 -16.87
CA VAL A 80 7.60 17.12 -15.62
C VAL A 80 7.17 15.65 -15.72
N LEU A 81 6.01 15.37 -16.32
CA LEU A 81 5.57 13.99 -16.59
C LEU A 81 6.54 13.26 -17.52
N GLY A 82 6.99 13.90 -18.60
CA GLY A 82 7.99 13.32 -19.52
C GLY A 82 9.32 13.05 -18.82
N ALA A 83 9.81 13.99 -18.00
CA ALA A 83 11.04 13.82 -17.24
C ALA A 83 10.93 12.68 -16.20
N ALA A 84 9.81 12.60 -15.48
CA ALA A 84 9.54 11.52 -14.54
C ALA A 84 9.46 10.15 -15.26
N TYR A 85 8.83 10.06 -16.43
CA TYR A 85 8.81 8.82 -17.18
C TYR A 85 10.21 8.38 -17.60
N HIS A 86 11.03 9.32 -18.05
CA HIS A 86 12.40 9.04 -18.48
C HIS A 86 13.28 8.45 -17.35
N THR A 87 13.08 8.86 -16.08
CA THR A 87 13.82 8.25 -14.96
C THR A 87 13.50 6.77 -14.78
N HIS A 88 12.35 6.32 -15.27
CA HIS A 88 11.94 4.93 -15.23
C HIS A 88 12.46 4.13 -16.43
N GLU A 89 12.33 4.65 -17.65
CA GLU A 89 12.67 3.91 -18.89
C GLU A 89 14.07 3.29 -18.89
N VAL A 90 15.05 3.94 -18.25
CA VAL A 90 16.47 3.56 -18.30
C VAL A 90 16.79 2.23 -17.60
N TYR A 91 15.89 1.69 -16.79
CA TYR A 91 16.13 0.45 -16.04
C TYR A 91 15.05 -0.62 -16.22
N GLN A 92 14.00 -0.34 -17.01
CA GLN A 92 12.89 -1.28 -17.17
C GLN A 92 13.30 -2.55 -17.92
N LYS A 93 12.73 -3.68 -17.52
CA LYS A 93 12.78 -4.94 -18.27
C LYS A 93 11.87 -4.82 -19.50
N PRO A 94 12.37 -5.05 -20.73
CA PRO A 94 11.51 -5.14 -21.89
C PRO A 94 10.43 -6.21 -21.71
N ALA A 95 9.20 -5.93 -22.15
CA ALA A 95 8.12 -6.93 -22.15
C ALA A 95 8.43 -8.15 -23.03
N PHE A 96 9.30 -7.96 -24.03
CA PHE A 96 9.62 -8.95 -25.06
C PHE A 96 11.13 -8.97 -25.37
N PRO A 97 11.99 -9.40 -24.43
CA PRO A 97 13.43 -9.41 -24.66
C PRO A 97 13.80 -10.37 -25.80
N PRO A 98 14.71 -10.00 -26.72
CA PRO A 98 15.14 -10.90 -27.78
C PRO A 98 15.74 -12.18 -27.17
N PRO A 99 15.39 -13.37 -27.67
CA PRO A 99 15.88 -14.61 -27.09
C PRO A 99 17.39 -14.75 -27.29
N GLU A 100 18.11 -15.11 -26.23
CA GLU A 100 19.58 -15.26 -26.25
C GLU A 100 20.04 -16.59 -26.85
N THR A 101 19.15 -17.60 -26.89
CA THR A 101 19.41 -18.91 -27.50
C THR A 101 18.20 -19.40 -28.30
N ASP A 102 18.40 -20.40 -29.17
CA ASP A 102 17.32 -21.04 -29.92
C ASP A 102 16.32 -21.77 -29.00
N GLU A 103 16.79 -22.36 -27.89
CA GLU A 103 15.92 -22.98 -26.89
C GLU A 103 15.03 -21.94 -26.21
N ALA A 104 15.61 -20.79 -25.82
CA ALA A 104 14.86 -19.68 -25.25
C ALA A 104 13.83 -19.11 -26.24
N ARG A 105 14.20 -19.04 -27.53
CA ARG A 105 13.28 -18.65 -28.61
C ARG A 105 12.10 -19.63 -28.73
N LEU A 106 12.37 -20.92 -28.83
CA LEU A 106 11.34 -21.96 -28.96
C LEU A 106 10.42 -21.99 -27.73
N ALA A 107 10.97 -21.87 -26.52
CA ALA A 107 10.20 -21.79 -25.29
C ALA A 107 9.28 -20.55 -25.29
N ARG A 108 9.81 -19.38 -25.67
CA ARG A 108 9.02 -18.15 -25.80
C ARG A 108 7.91 -18.30 -26.85
N GLU A 109 8.21 -18.88 -28.01
CA GLU A 109 7.21 -19.15 -29.06
C GLU A 109 6.12 -20.11 -28.60
N ALA A 110 6.45 -21.11 -27.78
CA ALA A 110 5.47 -22.02 -27.20
C ALA A 110 4.55 -21.29 -26.20
N ILE A 111 5.12 -20.45 -25.31
CA ILE A 111 4.35 -19.65 -24.36
C ILE A 111 3.46 -18.63 -25.08
N ALA A 112 3.97 -17.98 -26.12
CA ALA A 112 3.21 -17.02 -26.91
C ALA A 112 2.00 -17.63 -27.64
N LYS A 113 1.96 -18.96 -27.83
CA LYS A 113 0.81 -19.67 -28.41
C LYS A 113 -0.29 -19.96 -27.38
N VAL A 114 0.00 -19.84 -26.08
CA VAL A 114 -0.99 -20.08 -25.03
C VAL A 114 -1.96 -18.89 -24.96
N VAL A 115 -3.23 -19.18 -25.22
CA VAL A 115 -4.33 -18.22 -25.05
C VAL A 115 -5.01 -18.51 -23.73
N ILE A 116 -5.01 -17.52 -22.83
CA ILE A 116 -5.74 -17.60 -21.57
C ILE A 116 -7.22 -17.23 -21.78
N ASP A 117 -8.10 -18.07 -21.24
CA ASP A 117 -9.55 -17.99 -21.29
C ASP A 117 -10.21 -18.42 -19.95
N ASP A 118 -11.55 -18.44 -19.89
CA ASP A 118 -12.28 -18.80 -18.67
C ASP A 118 -12.04 -20.23 -18.19
N ALA A 119 -11.62 -21.14 -19.07
CA ALA A 119 -11.42 -22.55 -18.76
C ALA A 119 -10.03 -22.83 -18.19
N ASN A 120 -9.02 -22.00 -18.50
CA ASN A 120 -7.62 -22.26 -18.15
C ASN A 120 -6.91 -21.14 -17.36
N TRP A 121 -7.56 -20.00 -17.06
CA TRP A 121 -6.89 -18.86 -16.41
C TRP A 121 -6.25 -19.17 -15.04
N LYS A 122 -6.61 -20.29 -14.40
CA LYS A 122 -6.02 -20.72 -13.12
C LYS A 122 -4.78 -21.61 -13.29
N ASP A 123 -4.50 -22.07 -14.50
CA ASP A 123 -3.51 -23.12 -14.74
C ASP A 123 -2.07 -22.59 -14.80
N PHE A 124 -1.88 -21.27 -14.92
CA PHE A 124 -0.58 -20.62 -15.10
C PHE A 124 -0.25 -19.59 -14.00
N LEU A 125 -0.91 -19.68 -12.85
CA LEU A 125 -0.75 -18.71 -11.76
C LEU A 125 0.65 -18.81 -11.13
N GLY A 126 1.27 -17.66 -10.87
CA GLY A 126 2.63 -17.55 -10.31
C GLY A 126 3.76 -17.62 -11.34
N ASP A 127 3.45 -17.66 -12.63
CA ASP A 127 4.44 -17.73 -13.70
C ASP A 127 4.44 -16.46 -14.55
N GLU A 128 5.43 -15.59 -14.33
CA GLU A 128 5.55 -14.29 -15.01
C GLU A 128 5.64 -14.38 -16.54
N ARG A 129 6.02 -15.53 -17.08
CA ARG A 129 6.11 -15.73 -18.54
C ARG A 129 4.73 -15.62 -19.21
N TYR A 130 3.65 -15.85 -18.46
CA TYR A 130 2.27 -15.72 -18.93
C TYR A 130 1.65 -14.35 -18.67
N TYR A 131 2.39 -13.40 -18.09
CA TYR A 131 1.88 -12.06 -17.76
C TYR A 131 1.15 -11.42 -18.94
N GLN A 132 1.77 -11.41 -20.13
CA GLN A 132 1.19 -10.80 -21.33
C GLN A 132 -0.10 -11.50 -21.82
N ALA A 133 -0.20 -12.82 -21.62
CA ALA A 133 -1.41 -13.57 -21.92
C ALA A 133 -2.54 -13.21 -20.94
N TYR A 134 -2.20 -13.01 -19.65
CA TYR A 134 -3.14 -12.52 -18.64
C TYR A 134 -3.61 -11.09 -18.91
N VAL A 135 -2.71 -10.16 -19.25
CA VAL A 135 -3.09 -8.79 -19.64
C VAL A 135 -4.08 -8.82 -20.80
N SER A 136 -3.79 -9.63 -21.82
CA SER A 136 -4.67 -9.78 -22.99
C SER A 136 -6.04 -10.37 -22.61
N PHE A 137 -6.08 -11.35 -21.73
CA PHE A 137 -7.32 -11.95 -21.22
C PHE A 137 -8.17 -10.93 -20.45
N PHE A 138 -7.59 -10.26 -19.45
CA PHE A 138 -8.34 -9.30 -18.63
C PHE A 138 -8.73 -8.05 -19.41
N ALA A 139 -7.91 -7.60 -20.37
CA ALA A 139 -8.29 -6.51 -21.27
C ALA A 139 -9.53 -6.85 -22.09
N ARG A 140 -9.62 -8.08 -22.65
CA ARG A 140 -10.83 -8.55 -23.35
C ARG A 140 -12.04 -8.58 -22.42
N LYS A 141 -11.88 -9.04 -21.17
CA LYS A 141 -12.95 -9.08 -20.18
C LYS A 141 -13.46 -7.69 -19.79
N LEU A 142 -12.57 -6.71 -19.68
CA LEU A 142 -12.95 -5.32 -19.40
C LEU A 142 -13.58 -4.60 -20.60
N GLN A 143 -13.27 -5.03 -21.81
CA GLN A 143 -13.84 -4.49 -23.06
C GLN A 143 -15.12 -5.21 -23.52
N ASP A 144 -15.58 -6.21 -22.77
CA ASP A 144 -16.82 -6.92 -23.08
C ASP A 144 -18.02 -5.98 -23.00
N LYS A 145 -18.62 -5.68 -24.17
CA LYS A 145 -19.76 -4.77 -24.27
C LYS A 145 -21.00 -5.28 -23.54
N SER A 146 -21.14 -6.60 -23.36
CA SER A 146 -22.25 -7.18 -22.59
C SER A 146 -22.20 -6.77 -21.12
N ALA A 147 -21.01 -6.41 -20.65
CA ALA A 147 -20.76 -5.93 -19.31
C ALA A 147 -21.33 -4.50 -19.13
N GLY A 148 -21.27 -3.64 -20.14
CA GLY A 148 -21.67 -2.24 -20.00
C GLY A 148 -20.89 -1.51 -18.89
N LYS A 149 -21.52 -0.57 -18.19
CA LYS A 149 -20.85 0.35 -17.24
C LYS A 149 -20.17 -0.32 -16.03
N ASN A 150 -20.54 -1.56 -15.70
CA ASN A 150 -20.02 -2.27 -14.51
C ASN A 150 -18.86 -3.21 -14.84
N ALA A 151 -18.20 -3.06 -15.99
CA ALA A 151 -17.17 -4.00 -16.48
C ALA A 151 -16.08 -4.24 -15.42
N ILE A 152 -15.55 -3.15 -14.85
CA ILE A 152 -14.51 -3.19 -13.82
C ILE A 152 -14.98 -3.97 -12.59
N GLN A 153 -16.15 -3.61 -12.04
CA GLN A 153 -16.73 -4.30 -10.88
C GLN A 153 -16.85 -5.79 -11.16
N ARG A 154 -17.50 -6.21 -12.26
CA ARG A 154 -17.67 -7.64 -12.56
C ARG A 154 -16.35 -8.38 -12.72
N VAL A 155 -15.35 -7.78 -13.36
CA VAL A 155 -14.03 -8.43 -13.53
C VAL A 155 -13.35 -8.63 -12.17
N LEU A 156 -13.32 -7.60 -11.31
CA LEU A 156 -12.77 -7.73 -9.97
C LEU A 156 -13.54 -8.77 -9.13
N GLU A 157 -14.86 -8.69 -9.12
CA GLU A 157 -15.72 -9.65 -8.41
C GLU A 157 -15.47 -11.09 -8.87
N THR A 158 -15.32 -11.30 -10.18
CA THR A 158 -15.14 -12.65 -10.75
C THR A 158 -13.75 -13.21 -10.47
N TYR A 159 -12.69 -12.44 -10.79
CA TYR A 159 -11.33 -12.97 -10.87
C TYR A 159 -10.45 -12.65 -9.66
N VAL A 160 -10.89 -11.77 -8.76
CA VAL A 160 -10.16 -11.45 -7.52
C VAL A 160 -10.94 -11.89 -6.28
N PHE A 161 -12.22 -11.55 -6.19
CA PHE A 161 -12.97 -11.68 -4.92
C PHE A 161 -13.86 -12.93 -4.83
N SER A 162 -14.19 -13.60 -5.93
CA SER A 162 -15.07 -14.76 -5.89
C SER A 162 -14.47 -15.93 -5.13
N ASP A 163 -15.33 -16.76 -4.53
CA ASP A 163 -14.92 -18.01 -3.90
C ASP A 163 -14.21 -18.92 -4.92
N GLY A 164 -14.65 -18.89 -6.18
CA GLY A 164 -14.02 -19.62 -7.28
C GLY A 164 -12.60 -19.13 -7.59
N ALA A 165 -12.33 -17.84 -7.45
CA ALA A 165 -10.99 -17.26 -7.66
C ALA A 165 -10.05 -17.44 -6.46
N ASN A 166 -10.55 -17.95 -5.32
CA ASN A 166 -9.74 -18.08 -4.12
C ASN A 166 -9.65 -19.51 -3.60
N LEU A 167 -10.73 -20.29 -3.67
CA LEU A 167 -10.85 -21.59 -3.01
C LEU A 167 -10.92 -22.77 -3.98
N ALA A 168 -11.32 -22.56 -5.23
CA ALA A 168 -11.47 -23.63 -6.22
C ALA A 168 -10.23 -23.75 -7.13
N PRO A 169 -9.41 -24.80 -7.01
CA PRO A 169 -8.20 -25.00 -7.80
C PRO A 169 -8.43 -24.99 -9.32
N GLY A 170 -7.39 -24.64 -10.07
CA GLY A 170 -7.32 -24.90 -11.50
C GLY A 170 -7.16 -26.39 -11.80
N LYS A 171 -7.31 -26.77 -13.08
CA LYS A 171 -7.15 -28.19 -13.49
C LYS A 171 -5.71 -28.65 -13.34
N SER A 172 -4.77 -27.75 -13.57
CA SER A 172 -3.33 -28.03 -13.58
C SER A 172 -2.64 -27.65 -12.26
N ALA A 173 -3.40 -27.22 -11.24
CA ALA A 173 -2.86 -26.64 -10.01
C ALA A 173 -2.49 -27.68 -8.94
N ASP A 174 -2.54 -28.99 -9.22
CA ASP A 174 -2.30 -30.07 -8.25
C ASP A 174 -3.06 -29.89 -6.91
N GLY A 175 -4.27 -29.32 -6.98
CA GLY A 175 -5.10 -29.02 -5.80
C GLY A 175 -4.74 -27.74 -5.04
N GLN A 176 -3.73 -26.98 -5.46
CA GLN A 176 -3.39 -25.68 -4.89
C GLN A 176 -4.50 -24.67 -5.12
N LYS A 177 -4.84 -23.94 -4.06
CA LYS A 177 -5.83 -22.86 -4.10
C LYS A 177 -5.28 -21.67 -4.89
N PRO A 178 -6.06 -21.01 -5.77
CA PRO A 178 -5.56 -19.88 -6.56
C PRO A 178 -5.17 -18.67 -5.70
N LEU A 179 -5.93 -18.42 -4.62
CA LEU A 179 -5.73 -17.30 -3.67
C LEU A 179 -5.55 -15.93 -4.35
N MET A 180 -6.36 -15.61 -5.37
CA MET A 180 -6.20 -14.36 -6.12
C MET A 180 -6.28 -13.11 -5.25
N LEU A 181 -7.12 -13.08 -4.21
CA LEU A 181 -7.14 -11.95 -3.27
C LEU A 181 -5.84 -11.84 -2.46
N GLY A 182 -5.24 -12.97 -2.09
CA GLY A 182 -3.92 -13.00 -1.43
C GLY A 182 -2.82 -12.48 -2.35
N ARG A 183 -2.79 -12.95 -3.60
CA ARG A 183 -1.87 -12.45 -4.62
C ARG A 183 -2.10 -10.98 -4.95
N PHE A 184 -3.34 -10.50 -4.90
CA PHE A 184 -3.67 -9.09 -5.10
C PHE A 184 -3.11 -8.18 -4.00
N LEU A 185 -2.89 -8.74 -2.80
CA LEU A 185 -2.23 -8.07 -1.67
C LEU A 185 -0.72 -8.38 -1.57
N GLY A 186 -0.23 -9.36 -2.33
CA GLY A 186 1.18 -9.77 -2.36
C GLY A 186 2.09 -8.74 -3.02
N GLY A 187 3.41 -8.96 -2.91
CA GLY A 187 4.40 -8.04 -3.49
C GLY A 187 4.33 -6.65 -2.87
N PHE A 188 4.00 -6.53 -1.59
CA PHE A 188 3.72 -5.23 -0.95
C PHE A 188 2.59 -4.46 -1.64
N LEU A 189 1.50 -5.15 -1.98
CA LEU A 189 0.23 -4.58 -2.44
C LEU A 189 0.29 -4.00 -3.88
N HIS A 190 1.32 -4.28 -4.67
CA HIS A 190 1.49 -3.68 -6.00
C HIS A 190 0.35 -3.99 -6.98
N PRO A 191 -0.16 -5.23 -7.08
CA PRO A 191 -1.34 -5.51 -7.90
C PRO A 191 -2.55 -4.67 -7.52
N LEU A 192 -2.80 -4.51 -6.21
CA LEU A 192 -3.86 -3.64 -5.67
C LEU A 192 -3.61 -2.17 -5.99
N ILE A 193 -2.39 -1.68 -5.80
CA ILE A 193 -2.02 -0.29 -6.10
C ILE A 193 -2.26 -0.01 -7.60
N HIS A 194 -1.81 -0.90 -8.46
CA HIS A 194 -1.88 -0.76 -9.90
C HIS A 194 -3.35 -0.78 -10.40
N ALA A 195 -4.14 -1.76 -9.97
CA ALA A 195 -5.57 -1.81 -10.27
C ALA A 195 -6.37 -0.66 -9.63
N GLY A 196 -5.97 -0.21 -8.44
CA GLY A 196 -6.58 0.92 -7.74
C GLY A 196 -6.38 2.25 -8.47
N TYR A 197 -5.20 2.49 -9.05
CA TYR A 197 -4.98 3.61 -9.99
C TYR A 197 -5.87 3.49 -11.23
N GLY A 198 -6.00 2.28 -11.79
CA GLY A 198 -6.89 2.05 -12.92
C GLY A 198 -8.37 2.33 -12.58
N ALA A 199 -8.83 1.95 -11.38
CA ALA A 199 -10.16 2.28 -10.89
C ALA A 199 -10.34 3.79 -10.64
N GLU A 200 -9.32 4.45 -10.11
CA GLU A 200 -9.36 5.88 -9.80
C GLU A 200 -9.46 6.74 -11.07
N PHE A 201 -8.60 6.48 -12.06
CA PHE A 201 -8.52 7.29 -13.27
C PHE A 201 -9.41 6.77 -14.41
N SER A 202 -10.19 5.71 -14.14
CA SER A 202 -11.00 5.02 -15.16
C SER A 202 -10.17 4.52 -16.34
N LEU A 203 -9.05 3.84 -16.06
CA LEU A 203 -8.10 3.29 -17.03
C LEU A 203 -8.18 1.75 -17.03
N PRO A 204 -8.97 1.13 -17.93
CA PRO A 204 -9.10 -0.33 -18.02
C PRO A 204 -7.76 -1.06 -18.25
N GLY A 205 -6.81 -0.43 -18.93
CA GLY A 205 -5.47 -0.98 -19.13
C GLY A 205 -4.77 -1.32 -17.82
N LEU A 206 -4.76 -0.37 -16.88
CA LEU A 206 -4.16 -0.58 -15.55
C LEU A 206 -4.92 -1.63 -14.74
N ILE A 207 -6.25 -1.75 -14.88
CA ILE A 207 -6.97 -2.82 -14.16
C ILE A 207 -6.57 -4.18 -14.73
N ALA A 208 -6.44 -4.32 -16.05
CA ALA A 208 -5.97 -5.55 -16.67
C ALA A 208 -4.54 -5.88 -16.23
N GLU A 209 -3.65 -4.89 -16.22
CA GLU A 209 -2.26 -5.03 -15.78
C GLU A 209 -2.16 -5.44 -14.31
N GLY A 210 -2.92 -4.81 -13.42
CA GLY A 210 -2.88 -5.11 -11.98
C GLY A 210 -3.45 -6.50 -11.64
N ILE A 211 -4.52 -6.95 -12.30
CA ILE A 211 -5.04 -8.31 -12.09
C ILE A 211 -4.09 -9.34 -12.73
N ALA A 212 -3.48 -9.02 -13.87
CA ALA A 212 -2.45 -9.87 -14.47
C ALA A 212 -1.20 -9.97 -13.59
N GLU A 213 -0.80 -8.87 -12.94
CA GLU A 213 0.28 -8.84 -11.95
C GLU A 213 -0.05 -9.78 -10.80
N ALA A 214 -1.27 -9.69 -10.22
CA ALA A 214 -1.72 -10.66 -9.21
C ALA A 214 -1.67 -12.11 -9.72
N ALA A 215 -2.02 -12.36 -10.98
CA ALA A 215 -2.02 -13.71 -11.53
C ALA A 215 -0.61 -14.31 -11.58
N VAL A 216 0.43 -13.50 -11.83
CA VAL A 216 1.82 -13.98 -11.96
C VAL A 216 2.68 -13.77 -10.72
N GLN A 217 2.23 -12.94 -9.77
CA GLN A 217 2.92 -12.67 -8.52
C GLN A 217 2.85 -13.89 -7.58
N ALA A 218 3.93 -14.15 -6.85
CA ALA A 218 3.92 -15.15 -5.79
C ALA A 218 2.94 -14.76 -4.66
N SER A 219 2.25 -15.75 -4.09
CA SER A 219 1.38 -15.51 -2.94
C SER A 219 2.22 -15.30 -1.66
N GLU A 220 1.69 -14.52 -0.72
CA GLU A 220 2.32 -14.18 0.56
C GLU A 220 1.25 -14.20 1.65
N ALA A 221 1.65 -14.60 2.86
CA ALA A 221 0.77 -14.67 4.02
C ALA A 221 -0.51 -15.50 3.79
N ASP A 222 -0.42 -16.56 2.98
CA ASP A 222 -1.53 -17.41 2.52
C ASP A 222 -2.42 -17.90 3.65
N ALA A 223 -1.84 -18.17 4.81
CA ALA A 223 -2.54 -18.65 6.00
C ALA A 223 -3.57 -17.63 6.56
N LEU A 224 -3.54 -16.36 6.14
CA LEU A 224 -4.60 -15.38 6.46
C LEU A 224 -5.88 -15.61 5.65
N PHE A 225 -5.80 -16.26 4.49
CA PHE A 225 -6.91 -16.41 3.53
C PHE A 225 -7.65 -17.74 3.74
N THR A 226 -8.21 -17.91 4.94
CA THR A 226 -8.93 -19.14 5.29
C THR A 226 -10.31 -19.20 4.62
N PRO A 227 -10.90 -20.41 4.40
CA PRO A 227 -12.24 -20.54 3.84
C PRO A 227 -13.32 -19.77 4.62
N GLU A 228 -13.16 -19.66 5.95
CA GLU A 228 -14.08 -18.93 6.83
C GLU A 228 -14.15 -17.44 6.49
N LEU A 229 -13.04 -16.86 6.00
CA LEU A 229 -12.99 -15.47 5.56
C LEU A 229 -13.91 -15.22 4.34
N PHE A 230 -14.14 -16.24 3.53
CA PHE A 230 -15.06 -16.23 2.40
C PHE A 230 -16.48 -16.70 2.76
N GLY A 231 -16.74 -17.00 4.04
CA GLY A 231 -18.04 -17.47 4.53
C GLY A 231 -18.30 -18.96 4.31
N VAL A 232 -17.27 -19.76 3.98
CA VAL A 232 -17.37 -21.21 3.86
C VAL A 232 -17.08 -21.84 5.22
N LEU A 233 -18.08 -22.48 5.83
CA LEU A 233 -17.89 -23.26 7.05
C LEU A 233 -17.11 -24.55 6.74
N PRO A 234 -16.13 -24.95 7.56
CA PRO A 234 -15.32 -26.14 7.27
C PRO A 234 -16.14 -27.42 7.37
N ALA A 235 -16.12 -28.23 6.31
CA ALA A 235 -16.56 -29.61 6.34
C ALA A 235 -15.47 -30.48 6.99
N GLY A 236 -15.44 -30.52 8.33
CA GLY A 236 -14.72 -31.53 9.11
C GLY A 236 -13.18 -31.41 9.19
N THR A 237 -12.67 -31.65 10.42
CA THR A 237 -11.26 -31.93 10.78
C THR A 237 -10.21 -30.82 10.58
N PHE A 238 -10.33 -29.73 11.33
CA PHE A 238 -9.34 -29.25 12.33
C PHE A 238 -9.93 -28.10 13.21
N ALA A 239 -11.26 -28.05 13.30
CA ALA A 239 -12.04 -26.93 13.86
C ALA A 239 -12.94 -27.38 15.03
N SER A 240 -12.39 -28.05 16.05
CA SER A 240 -13.18 -28.38 17.26
C SER A 240 -13.01 -27.38 18.42
N ARG A 241 -12.22 -26.31 18.26
CA ARG A 241 -12.06 -25.27 19.30
C ARG A 241 -12.46 -23.85 18.89
N PHE A 242 -12.98 -23.65 17.67
CA PHE A 242 -13.14 -22.32 17.07
C PHE A 242 -14.58 -21.83 16.86
N VAL A 243 -15.62 -22.62 17.21
CA VAL A 243 -17.00 -22.34 16.75
C VAL A 243 -17.87 -21.55 17.76
N SER A 244 -17.44 -21.24 18.99
CA SER A 244 -18.39 -20.65 19.97
C SER A 244 -18.62 -19.13 19.91
N PHE A 245 -18.17 -18.41 18.87
CA PHE A 245 -18.27 -16.93 18.83
C PHE A 245 -19.02 -16.35 17.63
N ILE A 246 -19.50 -17.17 16.68
CA ILE A 246 -20.13 -16.66 15.45
C ILE A 246 -21.66 -16.51 15.60
N ASP A 247 -22.29 -17.07 16.63
CA ASP A 247 -23.75 -17.06 16.77
C ASP A 247 -24.25 -16.12 17.87
N ARG A 248 -24.22 -14.80 17.63
CA ARG A 248 -25.13 -13.80 18.25
C ARG A 248 -25.25 -12.55 17.38
N SER A 249 -25.99 -12.63 16.29
CA SER A 249 -26.49 -11.45 15.57
C SER A 249 -28.02 -11.46 15.54
N SER A 250 -28.64 -10.95 16.61
CA SER A 250 -30.08 -10.65 16.66
C SER A 250 -30.45 -9.62 17.76
N VAL A 251 -29.73 -8.49 17.83
CA VAL A 251 -30.14 -7.33 18.64
C VAL A 251 -30.09 -6.06 17.79
N PRO A 252 -31.12 -5.20 17.79
CA PRO A 252 -31.14 -3.99 16.95
C PRO A 252 -30.21 -2.89 17.51
N PRO A 253 -29.75 -1.95 16.67
CA PRO A 253 -28.67 -1.04 17.02
C PRO A 253 -29.21 0.17 17.79
N SER A 254 -28.83 0.27 19.07
CA SER A 254 -28.64 1.57 19.73
C SER A 254 -27.19 2.00 19.53
N SER A 255 -26.98 3.29 19.23
CA SER A 255 -25.74 4.03 18.90
C SER A 255 -24.37 3.40 19.27
N PRO A 256 -23.33 3.49 18.42
CA PRO A 256 -22.12 2.66 18.48
C PRO A 256 -21.06 3.17 19.48
N ALA A 257 -21.42 3.30 20.75
CA ALA A 257 -20.46 3.17 21.84
C ALA A 257 -20.28 1.67 22.09
N GLY A 258 -19.30 1.02 21.43
CA GLY A 258 -19.06 -0.42 21.62
C GLY A 258 -18.45 -1.21 20.45
N ALA A 259 -18.13 -0.59 19.30
CA ALA A 259 -17.45 -1.28 18.21
C ALA A 259 -15.91 -1.23 18.39
N VAL A 260 -15.23 -2.37 18.18
CA VAL A 260 -13.77 -2.46 18.21
C VAL A 260 -13.14 -1.63 17.10
N HIS A 261 -12.31 -0.65 17.48
CA HIS A 261 -11.59 0.24 16.56
C HIS A 261 -10.20 -0.31 16.20
N ALA A 262 -9.72 -0.08 14.98
CA ALA A 262 -8.41 -0.55 14.49
C ALA A 262 -7.24 -0.15 15.42
N LEU A 263 -7.17 1.13 15.82
CA LEU A 263 -6.20 1.64 16.81
C LEU A 263 -6.21 0.89 18.16
N ALA A 264 -7.37 0.41 18.62
CA ALA A 264 -7.45 -0.35 19.87
C ALA A 264 -6.86 -1.76 19.69
N VAL A 265 -7.05 -2.39 18.54
CA VAL A 265 -6.40 -3.66 18.20
C VAL A 265 -4.88 -3.47 18.08
N LEU A 266 -4.45 -2.43 17.38
CA LEU A 266 -3.05 -2.05 17.27
C LEU A 266 -2.40 -1.89 18.65
N ALA A 267 -3.08 -1.25 19.60
CA ALA A 267 -2.58 -1.07 20.96
C ALA A 267 -2.34 -2.38 21.71
N LYS A 268 -3.28 -3.33 21.60
CA LYS A 268 -3.13 -4.65 22.24
C LYS A 268 -1.94 -5.39 21.63
N ILE A 269 -1.81 -5.41 20.30
CA ILE A 269 -0.67 -6.03 19.61
C ILE A 269 0.66 -5.35 19.94
N ALA A 270 0.68 -4.01 20.01
CA ALA A 270 1.85 -3.22 20.38
C ALA A 270 2.32 -3.46 21.84
N LYS A 271 1.45 -3.97 22.72
CA LYS A 271 1.75 -4.26 24.12
C LYS A 271 1.94 -5.75 24.40
N ASP A 272 1.46 -6.63 23.53
CA ASP A 272 1.50 -8.07 23.75
C ASP A 272 2.93 -8.62 23.56
N PRO A 273 3.53 -9.26 24.57
CA PRO A 273 4.85 -9.85 24.47
C PRO A 273 4.95 -10.91 23.36
N ALA A 274 3.85 -11.59 23.01
CA ALA A 274 3.86 -12.62 21.96
C ALA A 274 4.30 -12.08 20.59
N PHE A 275 4.11 -10.78 20.32
CA PHE A 275 4.49 -10.13 19.08
C PHE A 275 5.76 -9.28 19.19
N GLU A 276 6.51 -9.39 20.28
CA GLU A 276 7.86 -8.81 20.34
C GLU A 276 8.76 -9.47 19.28
N PRO A 277 9.65 -8.72 18.60
CA PRO A 277 10.46 -9.25 17.50
C PRO A 277 11.21 -10.54 17.85
N ARG A 278 11.77 -10.63 19.07
CA ARG A 278 12.45 -11.84 19.57
C ARG A 278 11.53 -13.06 19.66
N ASN A 279 10.27 -12.88 20.02
CA ASN A 279 9.31 -13.97 20.25
C ASN A 279 8.67 -14.45 18.94
N VAL A 280 8.65 -13.60 17.91
CA VAL A 280 8.30 -13.98 16.53
C VAL A 280 9.52 -14.31 15.66
N GLY A 281 10.73 -14.40 16.25
CA GLY A 281 11.95 -14.78 15.53
C GLY A 281 12.32 -13.82 14.38
N LEU A 282 12.19 -12.51 14.63
CA LEU A 282 12.56 -11.43 13.73
C LEU A 282 13.86 -10.73 14.19
N PRO A 283 14.66 -10.18 13.26
CA PRO A 283 14.50 -10.28 11.81
C PRO A 283 14.67 -11.72 11.30
N VAL A 284 14.04 -12.04 10.17
CA VAL A 284 14.24 -13.34 9.54
C VAL A 284 15.71 -13.47 9.09
N PRO A 285 16.40 -14.60 9.42
CA PRO A 285 17.75 -14.85 8.91
C PRO A 285 17.79 -14.81 7.38
N PRO A 286 18.83 -14.21 6.76
CA PRO A 286 18.91 -14.08 5.29
C PRO A 286 18.88 -15.40 4.52
N ASP A 287 19.28 -16.50 5.15
CA ASP A 287 19.34 -17.86 4.61
C ASP A 287 18.04 -18.65 4.80
N ALA A 288 17.05 -18.09 5.52
CA ALA A 288 15.77 -18.75 5.72
C ALA A 288 14.89 -18.64 4.46
N ASP A 289 14.30 -19.76 4.05
CA ASP A 289 13.33 -19.85 2.96
C ASP A 289 11.91 -19.45 3.44
N GLU A 290 11.80 -18.25 4.03
CA GLU A 290 10.54 -17.73 4.59
C GLU A 290 10.57 -16.19 4.62
N LYS A 291 9.46 -15.52 4.27
CA LYS A 291 9.36 -14.06 4.42
C LYS A 291 8.92 -13.68 5.83
N SER A 292 9.26 -12.47 6.28
CA SER A 292 8.87 -11.97 7.61
C SER A 292 7.36 -11.99 7.86
N VAL A 293 6.55 -11.72 6.82
CA VAL A 293 5.08 -11.75 6.92
C VAL A 293 4.55 -13.16 7.13
N ASP A 294 5.11 -14.15 6.42
CA ASP A 294 4.73 -15.57 6.57
C ASP A 294 5.07 -16.07 7.97
N ARG A 295 6.26 -15.71 8.47
CA ARG A 295 6.68 -16.04 9.83
C ARG A 295 5.74 -15.48 10.89
N VAL A 296 5.34 -14.22 10.76
CA VAL A 296 4.42 -13.56 11.70
C VAL A 296 3.07 -14.26 11.71
N VAL A 297 2.52 -14.61 10.55
CA VAL A 297 1.23 -15.30 10.48
C VAL A 297 1.33 -16.69 11.11
N ARG A 298 2.39 -17.44 10.79
CA ARG A 298 2.62 -18.79 11.31
C ARG A 298 2.81 -18.82 12.83
N LEU A 299 3.63 -17.90 13.37
CA LEU A 299 3.95 -17.85 14.80
C LEU A 299 2.90 -17.09 15.62
N GLY A 300 2.25 -16.09 15.04
CA GLY A 300 1.16 -15.35 15.69
C GLY A 300 -0.09 -16.21 15.90
N GLY A 301 -0.33 -17.17 15.01
CA GLY A 301 -1.28 -18.27 15.18
C GLY A 301 -2.67 -17.81 15.65
N THR A 302 -3.22 -18.55 16.63
CA THR A 302 -4.57 -18.31 17.16
C THR A 302 -4.72 -16.95 17.83
N LYS A 303 -3.64 -16.40 18.40
CA LYS A 303 -3.67 -15.11 19.12
C LYS A 303 -3.83 -13.95 18.15
N LEU A 304 -3.06 -13.95 17.06
CA LEU A 304 -3.20 -12.98 15.97
C LEU A 304 -4.61 -13.05 15.38
N VAL A 305 -5.09 -14.25 15.06
CA VAL A 305 -6.45 -14.46 14.52
C VAL A 305 -7.51 -13.92 15.48
N GLY A 306 -7.38 -14.14 16.79
CA GLY A 306 -8.31 -13.60 17.79
C GLY A 306 -8.41 -12.07 17.76
N TYR A 307 -7.27 -11.38 17.70
CA TYR A 307 -7.25 -9.91 17.57
C TYR A 307 -7.88 -9.43 16.26
N LEU A 308 -7.57 -10.08 15.14
CA LEU A 308 -8.16 -9.73 13.84
C LEU A 308 -9.67 -9.95 13.82
N GLN A 309 -10.16 -11.07 14.35
CA GLN A 309 -11.58 -11.40 14.41
C GLN A 309 -12.38 -10.41 15.25
N SER A 310 -11.80 -9.87 16.32
CA SER A 310 -12.44 -8.84 17.13
C SER A 310 -12.81 -7.58 16.32
N TRP A 311 -12.00 -7.24 15.32
CA TRP A 311 -12.29 -6.15 14.38
C TRP A 311 -13.19 -6.62 13.23
N PHE A 312 -12.96 -7.82 12.66
CA PHE A 312 -13.75 -8.35 11.55
C PHE A 312 -15.25 -8.45 11.85
N GLY A 313 -15.61 -8.77 13.09
CA GLY A 313 -17.00 -8.83 13.55
C GLY A 313 -17.73 -7.48 13.49
N THR A 314 -16.99 -6.37 13.34
CA THR A 314 -17.55 -5.00 13.27
C THR A 314 -17.63 -4.44 11.85
N VAL A 315 -17.15 -5.18 10.85
CA VAL A 315 -17.16 -4.75 9.44
C VAL A 315 -18.45 -5.23 8.77
N ALA A 316 -19.51 -4.44 8.94
CA ALA A 316 -20.78 -4.66 8.27
C ALA A 316 -20.72 -4.24 6.78
N GLN A 317 -21.56 -4.87 5.95
CA GLN A 317 -21.60 -4.71 4.50
C GLN A 317 -22.50 -3.53 4.08
N ASP A 318 -22.35 -2.38 4.75
CA ASP A 318 -23.08 -1.15 4.46
C ASP A 318 -22.10 0.03 4.30
N ALA A 319 -22.44 0.99 3.43
CA ALA A 319 -21.52 2.06 3.07
C ALA A 319 -21.04 2.92 4.26
N PRO A 320 -21.89 3.32 5.24
CA PRO A 320 -21.44 4.00 6.45
C PRO A 320 -20.38 3.22 7.24
N THR A 321 -20.61 1.93 7.49
CA THR A 321 -19.65 1.10 8.22
C THR A 321 -18.35 0.91 7.44
N LEU A 322 -18.44 0.62 6.14
CA LEU A 322 -17.27 0.46 5.27
C LEU A 322 -16.41 1.74 5.22
N ARG A 323 -17.07 2.92 5.17
CA ARG A 323 -16.39 4.21 5.24
C ARG A 323 -15.67 4.39 6.58
N ALA A 324 -16.37 4.18 7.70
CA ALA A 324 -15.76 4.29 9.01
C ALA A 324 -14.54 3.36 9.15
N LYS A 325 -14.66 2.10 8.72
CA LYS A 325 -13.58 1.11 8.79
C LYS A 325 -12.39 1.45 7.88
N PHE A 326 -12.64 2.09 6.74
CA PHE A 326 -11.57 2.68 5.92
C PHE A 326 -10.83 3.78 6.67
N GLU A 327 -11.55 4.73 7.29
CA GLU A 327 -10.97 5.83 8.05
C GLU A 327 -10.10 5.30 9.20
N GLU A 328 -10.58 4.27 9.92
CA GLU A 328 -9.82 3.61 10.98
C GLU A 328 -8.46 3.07 10.50
N ILE A 329 -8.43 2.44 9.31
CA ILE A 329 -7.20 1.92 8.69
C ILE A 329 -6.27 3.07 8.29
N ALA A 330 -6.80 4.15 7.70
CA ALA A 330 -5.99 5.31 7.30
C ALA A 330 -5.31 5.97 8.50
N TRP A 331 -6.04 6.15 9.61
CA TRP A 331 -5.48 6.63 10.87
C TRP A 331 -4.43 5.68 11.44
N MET A 332 -4.73 4.38 11.46
CA MET A 332 -3.83 3.36 12.00
C MET A 332 -2.52 3.31 11.23
N ASN A 333 -2.57 3.21 9.90
CA ASN A 333 -1.38 3.08 9.05
C ASN A 333 -0.54 4.36 9.07
N THR A 334 -1.16 5.54 9.08
CA THR A 334 -0.44 6.81 9.22
C THR A 334 0.21 6.92 10.60
N THR A 335 -0.45 6.46 11.67
CA THR A 335 0.13 6.42 13.02
C THR A 335 1.33 5.48 13.09
N ILE A 336 1.20 4.26 12.53
CA ILE A 336 2.29 3.28 12.43
C ILE A 336 3.51 3.90 11.72
N TYR A 337 3.30 4.51 10.56
CA TYR A 337 4.38 5.08 9.76
C TYR A 337 5.00 6.32 10.42
N ALA A 338 4.19 7.31 10.79
CA ALA A 338 4.70 8.61 11.26
C ALA A 338 5.19 8.56 12.70
N VAL A 339 4.38 8.00 13.62
CA VAL A 339 4.75 7.93 15.04
C VAL A 339 5.81 6.86 15.25
N GLY A 340 5.66 5.69 14.62
CA GLY A 340 6.64 4.61 14.69
C GLY A 340 7.97 4.99 14.05
N GLY A 341 7.94 5.61 12.87
CA GLY A 341 9.14 6.11 12.19
C GLY A 341 9.87 7.19 12.99
N TRP A 342 9.14 8.10 13.64
CA TRP A 342 9.76 9.10 14.53
C TRP A 342 10.33 8.47 15.80
N ALA A 343 9.64 7.50 16.41
CA ALA A 343 10.12 6.83 17.61
C ALA A 343 11.37 5.98 17.33
N GLY A 344 11.41 5.33 16.17
CA GLY A 344 12.53 4.51 15.71
C GLY A 344 13.57 5.24 14.87
N ARG A 345 13.59 6.58 14.90
CA ARG A 345 14.50 7.42 14.09
C ARG A 345 15.99 7.13 14.31
N GLU A 346 16.36 6.68 15.51
CA GLU A 346 17.74 6.28 15.83
C GLU A 346 18.18 5.02 15.06
N LEU A 347 17.23 4.17 14.68
CA LEU A 347 17.46 2.98 13.84
C LEU A 347 17.40 3.30 12.34
N GLY A 348 17.06 4.54 11.97
CA GLY A 348 17.05 4.97 10.57
C GLY A 348 18.46 5.01 9.98
N GLU A 349 18.56 4.90 8.66
CA GLU A 349 19.80 4.99 7.89
C GLU A 349 20.24 6.44 7.67
N ASP A 350 19.37 7.42 7.92
CA ASP A 350 19.68 8.85 7.83
C ASP A 350 20.69 9.30 8.90
N GLU A 351 21.58 10.22 8.54
CA GLU A 351 22.58 10.76 9.46
C GLU A 351 21.97 11.71 10.48
N LYS A 352 20.91 12.43 10.11
CA LYS A 352 20.26 13.39 11.01
C LYS A 352 19.45 12.72 12.12
N LYS A 353 19.11 11.43 11.96
CA LYS A 353 18.27 10.65 12.88
C LYS A 353 16.97 11.38 13.24
N GLU A 354 16.39 12.13 12.31
CA GLU A 354 15.15 12.90 12.55
C GLU A 354 13.90 12.03 12.33
N PHE A 355 13.97 11.08 11.41
CA PHE A 355 12.86 10.20 11.05
C PHE A 355 13.37 8.92 10.40
N ASN A 356 12.76 7.78 10.73
CA ASN A 356 12.91 6.54 9.98
C ASN A 356 11.71 6.41 9.02
N GLY A 357 11.94 6.73 7.74
CA GLY A 357 10.98 6.53 6.66
C GLY A 357 11.04 5.09 6.17
N ASP A 358 10.48 4.16 6.94
CA ASP A 358 10.49 2.74 6.58
C ASP A 358 9.75 2.51 5.26
N PHE A 359 10.48 1.95 4.28
CA PHE A 359 10.02 1.69 2.93
C PHE A 359 8.73 0.86 2.93
N PHE A 360 8.61 -0.14 3.82
CA PHE A 360 7.48 -1.06 3.82
C PHE A 360 6.27 -0.47 4.55
N LEU A 361 6.45 0.21 5.68
CA LEU A 361 5.34 0.85 6.39
C LEU A 361 4.75 2.03 5.60
N MET A 362 5.56 2.75 4.82
CA MET A 362 5.04 3.77 3.91
C MET A 362 4.12 3.16 2.84
N HIS A 363 4.36 1.93 2.39
CA HIS A 363 3.44 1.27 1.45
C HIS A 363 2.03 1.22 2.02
N LEU A 364 1.86 0.91 3.31
CA LEU A 364 0.54 0.92 3.96
C LEU A 364 -0.18 2.27 3.87
N VAL A 365 0.54 3.38 3.91
CA VAL A 365 -0.03 4.73 3.73
C VAL A 365 -0.43 4.93 2.27
N THR A 366 0.46 4.59 1.33
CA THR A 366 0.19 4.81 -0.10
C THR A 366 -0.91 3.92 -0.65
N SER A 367 -0.93 2.62 -0.35
CA SER A 367 -1.93 1.69 -0.85
C SER A 367 -3.29 1.86 -0.21
N THR A 368 -3.38 2.41 1.02
CA THR A 368 -4.69 2.73 1.61
C THR A 368 -5.41 3.78 0.76
N LEU A 369 -4.70 4.72 0.12
CA LEU A 369 -5.32 5.65 -0.82
C LEU A 369 -5.94 4.89 -1.99
N LEU A 370 -5.23 3.94 -2.58
CA LEU A 370 -5.71 3.19 -3.74
C LEU A 370 -6.84 2.20 -3.40
N MET A 371 -6.89 1.72 -2.15
CA MET A 371 -8.04 0.98 -1.63
C MET A 371 -9.33 1.81 -1.70
N SER A 372 -9.28 3.13 -1.51
CA SER A 372 -10.47 4.00 -1.58
C SER A 372 -11.17 3.91 -2.95
N SER A 373 -10.38 3.89 -4.02
CA SER A 373 -10.83 3.77 -5.41
C SER A 373 -11.54 2.43 -5.66
N LEU A 374 -11.03 1.34 -5.08
CA LEU A 374 -11.64 0.01 -5.21
C LEU A 374 -12.92 -0.11 -4.38
N LEU A 375 -12.98 0.46 -3.17
CA LEU A 375 -14.20 0.45 -2.35
C LEU A 375 -15.38 1.16 -3.05
N ASN A 376 -15.09 2.13 -3.90
CA ASN A 376 -16.11 2.83 -4.68
C ASN A 376 -16.63 2.02 -5.90
N VAL A 377 -15.96 0.92 -6.25
CA VAL A 377 -16.29 0.07 -7.39
C VAL A 377 -16.85 -1.29 -6.96
N LEU A 378 -16.34 -1.87 -5.87
CA LEU A 378 -16.70 -3.20 -5.41
C LEU A 378 -18.12 -3.26 -4.83
N THR A 379 -18.69 -4.47 -4.80
CA THR A 379 -19.90 -4.73 -4.02
C THR A 379 -19.61 -4.60 -2.52
N PRO A 380 -20.61 -4.34 -1.66
CA PRO A 380 -20.39 -4.23 -0.22
C PRO A 380 -19.76 -5.49 0.41
N LYS A 381 -20.06 -6.69 -0.10
CA LYS A 381 -19.45 -7.95 0.34
C LYS A 381 -17.94 -7.95 0.09
N SER A 382 -17.53 -7.66 -1.14
CA SER A 382 -16.11 -7.68 -1.55
C SER A 382 -15.34 -6.49 -0.97
N ALA A 383 -15.99 -5.34 -0.80
CA ALA A 383 -15.44 -4.20 -0.07
C ALA A 383 -15.15 -4.55 1.40
N ALA A 384 -16.09 -5.22 2.10
CA ALA A 384 -15.87 -5.70 3.45
C ALA A 384 -14.71 -6.71 3.53
N LEU A 385 -14.64 -7.63 2.57
CA LEU A 385 -13.57 -8.62 2.47
C LEU A 385 -12.19 -7.96 2.23
N LEU A 386 -12.13 -6.95 1.35
CA LEU A 386 -10.93 -6.16 1.11
C LEU A 386 -10.46 -5.44 2.38
N LEU A 387 -11.37 -4.77 3.10
CA LEU A 387 -11.03 -4.10 4.35
C LEU A 387 -10.48 -5.07 5.41
N LYS A 388 -11.10 -6.24 5.57
CA LYS A 388 -10.65 -7.28 6.51
C LYS A 388 -9.24 -7.79 6.18
N THR A 389 -9.02 -8.17 4.92
CA THR A 389 -7.72 -8.70 4.47
C THR A 389 -6.62 -7.66 4.50
N TYR A 390 -6.92 -6.42 4.09
CA TYR A 390 -5.99 -5.30 4.14
C TYR A 390 -5.63 -4.90 5.58
N PHE A 391 -6.61 -4.88 6.50
CA PHE A 391 -6.36 -4.65 7.92
C PHE A 391 -5.43 -5.73 8.50
N ALA A 392 -5.69 -7.00 8.20
CA ALA A 392 -4.84 -8.10 8.63
C ALA A 392 -3.41 -7.96 8.11
N PHE A 393 -3.25 -7.65 6.83
CA PHE A 393 -1.93 -7.41 6.23
C PHE A 393 -1.21 -6.22 6.89
N SER A 394 -1.93 -5.12 7.17
CA SER A 394 -1.37 -3.94 7.84
C SER A 394 -0.80 -4.27 9.23
N ILE A 395 -1.54 -5.07 10.01
CA ILE A 395 -1.10 -5.55 11.33
C ILE A 395 0.10 -6.50 11.21
N VAL A 396 0.04 -7.46 10.28
CA VAL A 396 1.12 -8.42 10.05
C VAL A 396 2.39 -7.69 9.63
N LEU A 397 2.30 -6.71 8.74
CA LEU A 397 3.45 -5.93 8.30
C LEU A 397 4.02 -5.08 9.45
N TYR A 398 3.18 -4.44 10.27
CA TYR A 398 3.63 -3.74 11.46
C TYR A 398 4.47 -4.62 12.39
N ILE A 399 4.01 -5.85 12.68
CA ILE A 399 4.77 -6.82 13.48
C ILE A 399 6.06 -7.24 12.74
N ALA A 400 5.95 -7.58 11.45
CA ALA A 400 7.05 -8.03 10.61
C ALA A 400 8.18 -7.00 10.46
N ARG A 401 7.87 -5.71 10.63
CA ARG A 401 8.83 -4.60 10.63
C ARG A 401 9.44 -4.30 12.00
N GLY A 402 9.12 -5.08 13.03
CA GLY A 402 9.70 -4.93 14.36
C GLY A 402 8.80 -4.20 15.37
N ARG A 403 7.55 -3.89 14.98
CA ARG A 403 6.53 -3.33 15.88
C ARG A 403 7.03 -2.04 16.58
N PRO A 404 7.40 -0.99 15.83
CA PRO A 404 8.00 0.22 16.39
C PRO A 404 7.11 0.84 17.49
N PRO A 405 7.69 1.44 18.54
CA PRO A 405 6.93 2.10 19.59
C PRO A 405 6.04 3.23 19.05
N LEU A 406 4.92 3.50 19.73
CA LEU A 406 3.94 4.51 19.34
C LEU A 406 3.75 5.62 20.41
N PRO A 407 4.79 6.42 20.73
CA PRO A 407 4.74 7.52 21.70
C PRO A 407 4.03 8.75 21.09
N ILE A 408 2.70 8.69 20.99
CA ILE A 408 1.90 9.71 20.28
C ILE A 408 2.07 11.10 20.90
N ALA A 409 2.00 11.22 22.23
CA ALA A 409 2.08 12.54 22.88
C ALA A 409 3.42 13.22 22.62
N GLU A 410 4.51 12.46 22.71
CA GLU A 410 5.87 12.90 22.48
C GLU A 410 6.10 13.25 21.01
N PHE A 411 5.55 12.47 20.08
CA PHE A 411 5.58 12.79 18.65
C PHE A 411 4.94 14.16 18.36
N TYR A 412 3.76 14.44 18.93
CA TYR A 412 3.08 15.73 18.73
C TYR A 412 3.85 16.90 19.37
N ALA A 413 4.50 16.66 20.51
CA ALA A 413 5.32 17.66 21.19
C ALA A 413 6.63 17.97 20.43
N ALA A 414 7.21 16.97 19.75
CA ALA A 414 8.51 17.08 19.10
C ALA A 414 8.44 17.46 17.61
N THR A 415 7.28 17.34 16.96
CA THR A 415 7.12 17.60 15.53
C THR A 415 6.35 18.89 15.27
N SER A 416 6.38 19.39 14.03
CA SER A 416 5.67 20.61 13.63
C SER A 416 4.50 20.28 12.68
N ALA A 417 3.34 20.88 12.93
CA ALA A 417 2.21 20.90 11.99
C ALA A 417 2.41 21.91 10.83
N HIS A 418 3.54 22.63 10.83
CA HIS A 418 3.88 23.65 9.84
C HIS A 418 5.29 23.37 9.32
N PRO A 419 5.46 22.28 8.55
CA PRO A 419 6.72 22.06 7.87
C PRO A 419 6.98 23.22 6.90
N HIS A 420 8.24 23.56 6.75
CA HIS A 420 8.67 24.67 5.94
C HIS A 420 9.86 24.23 5.07
N PRO A 421 9.93 24.65 3.79
CA PRO A 421 11.08 24.35 2.96
C PRO A 421 12.36 24.96 3.55
N PRO A 422 13.52 24.29 3.44
CA PRO A 422 14.78 24.89 3.82
C PRO A 422 15.22 25.94 2.78
N GLY A 423 16.22 26.76 3.16
CA GLY A 423 16.88 27.70 2.25
C GLY A 423 16.44 29.15 2.41
N ALA A 424 16.81 29.98 1.43
CA ALA A 424 16.51 31.40 1.43
C ALA A 424 15.02 31.64 1.18
N MET A 425 14.39 32.40 2.07
CA MET A 425 12.98 32.74 1.99
C MET A 425 12.79 34.20 1.53
N PRO A 426 11.67 34.53 0.86
CA PRO A 426 11.38 35.93 0.52
C PRO A 426 11.25 36.77 1.80
N GLU A 427 11.47 38.07 1.70
CA GLU A 427 11.20 39.00 2.80
C GLU A 427 9.75 39.50 2.68
N PRO A 428 8.85 39.18 3.64
CA PRO A 428 7.47 39.66 3.59
C PRO A 428 7.42 41.19 3.72
N ASP A 429 6.59 41.83 2.89
CA ASP A 429 6.29 43.25 3.08
C ASP A 429 5.60 43.48 4.43
N LYS A 430 5.78 44.67 5.03
CA LYS A 430 5.19 45.06 6.31
C LYS A 430 3.65 44.92 6.36
N ASP A 431 2.98 44.99 5.20
CA ASP A 431 1.52 44.90 5.10
C ASP A 431 1.04 43.44 4.88
N THR A 432 1.95 42.46 4.91
CA THR A 432 1.62 41.02 4.77
C THR A 432 0.93 40.48 6.01
N LEU A 433 -0.12 39.66 5.83
CA LEU A 433 -0.90 39.06 6.93
C LEU A 433 -0.36 37.68 7.37
N PRO A 434 -0.38 37.35 8.68
CA PRO A 434 -0.60 38.27 9.81
C PRO A 434 0.63 39.16 10.01
N PRO A 435 0.46 40.43 10.45
CA PRO A 435 1.59 41.29 10.75
C PRO A 435 2.50 40.65 11.82
N SER A 436 3.81 40.72 11.61
CA SER A 436 4.82 40.22 12.56
C SER A 436 4.78 38.71 12.84
N GLU A 437 4.16 37.90 11.96
CA GLU A 437 4.23 36.44 12.02
C GLU A 437 4.90 35.85 10.76
N PRO A 438 6.24 35.97 10.62
CA PRO A 438 6.96 35.52 9.42
C PRO A 438 6.64 34.10 9.00
N ARG A 439 6.46 33.17 9.95
CA ARG A 439 6.13 31.77 9.63
C ARG A 439 4.80 31.65 8.86
N ALA A 440 3.76 32.35 9.33
CA ALA A 440 2.45 32.34 8.71
C ALA A 440 2.45 33.11 7.38
N GLN A 441 3.26 34.17 7.28
CA GLN A 441 3.43 34.94 6.04
C GLN A 441 4.15 34.15 4.94
N LEU A 442 5.21 33.40 5.30
CA LEU A 442 6.06 32.70 4.34
C LEU A 442 5.45 31.38 3.84
N THR A 443 4.73 30.65 4.69
CA THR A 443 4.06 29.41 4.31
C THR A 443 2.72 29.30 5.02
N PRO A 444 1.72 30.07 4.57
CA PRO A 444 0.38 30.04 5.17
C PRO A 444 -0.30 28.68 5.01
N ASN A 445 0.00 27.97 3.91
CA ASN A 445 -0.44 26.59 3.70
C ASN A 445 0.78 25.69 3.42
N PRO A 446 1.19 24.82 4.36
CA PRO A 446 2.35 23.93 4.20
C PRO A 446 2.19 22.94 3.05
N TRP A 447 0.96 22.57 2.67
CA TRP A 447 0.74 21.63 1.58
C TRP A 447 1.15 22.18 0.22
N LEU A 448 1.00 23.49 -0.02
CA LEU A 448 1.41 24.10 -1.30
C LEU A 448 2.93 23.97 -1.50
N ALA A 449 3.69 24.23 -0.44
CA ALA A 449 5.14 24.06 -0.44
C ALA A 449 5.56 22.59 -0.64
N LEU A 450 4.95 21.68 0.12
CA LEU A 450 5.20 20.24 0.03
C LEU A 450 4.89 19.68 -1.36
N VAL A 451 3.72 19.98 -1.91
CA VAL A 451 3.31 19.54 -3.25
C VAL A 451 4.26 20.07 -4.31
N GLN A 452 4.62 21.35 -4.23
CA GLN A 452 5.55 21.96 -5.18
C GLN A 452 6.94 21.27 -5.18
N SER A 453 7.45 20.82 -4.02
CA SER A 453 8.72 20.06 -3.94
C SER A 453 8.54 18.65 -4.44
N THR A 454 7.39 18.06 -4.17
CA THR A 454 7.04 16.69 -4.54
C THR A 454 6.96 16.50 -6.05
N LEU A 455 6.36 17.46 -6.77
CA LEU A 455 6.11 17.35 -8.21
C LEU A 455 7.38 17.07 -9.04
N VAL A 456 8.54 17.56 -8.58
CA VAL A 456 9.82 17.47 -9.29
C VAL A 456 10.81 16.51 -8.63
N HIS A 457 10.40 15.80 -7.58
CA HIS A 457 11.25 14.86 -6.89
C HIS A 457 11.27 13.51 -7.64
N PRO A 458 12.45 12.95 -8.00
CA PRO A 458 12.53 11.79 -8.88
C PRO A 458 12.12 10.47 -8.21
N ASN A 459 12.08 10.42 -6.87
CA ASN A 459 11.66 9.23 -6.13
C ASN A 459 10.14 9.00 -6.25
N GLU A 460 9.77 7.93 -6.96
CA GLU A 460 8.40 7.52 -7.25
C GLU A 460 7.56 7.14 -6.02
N HIS A 461 8.19 6.73 -4.93
CA HIS A 461 7.49 6.44 -3.68
C HIS A 461 7.16 7.72 -2.91
N PHE A 462 7.98 8.75 -3.05
CA PHE A 462 7.79 10.02 -2.36
C PHE A 462 6.51 10.72 -2.81
N CYS A 463 6.27 10.82 -4.12
CA CYS A 463 5.05 11.45 -4.64
C CYS A 463 3.79 10.67 -4.25
N LYS A 464 3.86 9.33 -4.20
CA LYS A 464 2.75 8.49 -3.71
C LYS A 464 2.43 8.79 -2.24
N ALA A 465 3.45 8.86 -1.39
CA ALA A 465 3.28 9.13 0.04
C ALA A 465 2.69 10.51 0.30
N GLN A 466 3.24 11.55 -0.35
CA GLN A 466 2.77 12.92 -0.22
C GLN A 466 1.34 13.08 -0.71
N ARG A 467 1.00 12.46 -1.84
CA ARG A 467 -0.38 12.44 -2.37
C ARG A 467 -1.38 11.79 -1.41
N ALA A 468 -1.04 10.63 -0.85
CA ALA A 468 -1.89 9.93 0.11
C ALA A 468 -2.15 10.78 1.36
N LEU A 469 -1.07 11.32 1.95
CA LEU A 469 -1.17 12.18 3.13
C LEU A 469 -1.94 13.47 2.84
N TYR A 470 -1.77 14.05 1.64
CA TYR A 470 -2.51 15.26 1.26
C TYR A 470 -4.00 14.98 1.16
N HIS A 471 -4.40 13.89 0.49
CA HIS A 471 -5.80 13.48 0.42
C HIS A 471 -6.41 13.24 1.81
N TYR A 472 -5.67 12.59 2.71
CA TYR A 472 -6.14 12.39 4.08
C TYR A 472 -6.27 13.70 4.84
N ALA A 473 -5.39 14.68 4.61
CA ALA A 473 -5.54 16.00 5.21
C ALA A 473 -6.77 16.76 4.66
N GLU A 474 -7.09 16.62 3.38
CA GLU A 474 -8.29 17.23 2.81
C GLU A 474 -9.58 16.68 3.41
N TRP A 475 -9.61 15.38 3.70
CA TRP A 475 -10.80 14.72 4.23
C TRP A 475 -10.85 14.71 5.77
N LEU A 476 -9.75 14.35 6.43
CA LEU A 476 -9.67 14.07 7.86
C LEU A 476 -8.88 15.15 8.63
N GLY A 477 -8.38 16.19 7.95
CA GLY A 477 -7.61 17.27 8.57
C GLY A 477 -8.38 18.13 9.58
N GLY A 478 -9.72 18.10 9.52
CA GLY A 478 -10.59 18.81 10.48
C GLY A 478 -10.84 18.05 11.80
N VAL A 479 -10.36 16.81 11.93
CA VAL A 479 -10.56 16.01 13.15
C VAL A 479 -9.79 16.64 14.32
N ARG A 480 -10.49 16.90 15.42
CA ARG A 480 -9.92 17.54 16.62
C ARG A 480 -9.25 16.52 17.54
N ALA A 481 -8.25 16.98 18.30
CA ALA A 481 -7.72 16.24 19.43
C ALA A 481 -8.86 15.83 20.38
N GLY A 482 -8.75 14.63 20.96
CA GLY A 482 -9.77 14.00 21.80
C GLY A 482 -10.72 13.05 21.06
N ALA A 483 -10.77 13.09 19.71
CA ALA A 483 -11.65 12.21 18.92
C ALA A 483 -11.41 10.71 19.16
N PHE A 484 -10.19 10.33 19.56
CA PHE A 484 -9.78 8.96 19.84
C PHE A 484 -9.56 8.68 21.33
N ALA A 485 -10.17 9.46 22.23
CA ALA A 485 -10.05 9.26 23.68
C ALA A 485 -10.50 7.84 24.11
N ASP A 486 -11.56 7.31 23.50
CA ASP A 486 -12.04 5.96 23.77
C ASP A 486 -11.02 4.89 23.41
N CYS A 487 -10.23 5.10 22.34
CA CYS A 487 -9.15 4.20 21.97
C CYS A 487 -8.01 4.19 23.00
N ALA A 488 -7.84 5.25 23.80
CA ALA A 488 -6.84 5.29 24.87
C ALA A 488 -7.25 4.46 26.09
N ALA A 489 -8.55 4.27 26.31
CA ALA A 489 -9.12 3.51 27.41
C ALA A 489 -9.65 2.13 27.01
N ALA A 490 -9.68 1.81 25.71
CA ALA A 490 -10.36 0.63 25.17
C ALA A 490 -9.85 -0.68 25.78
N ASP A 491 -10.78 -1.44 26.36
CA ASP A 491 -10.59 -2.84 26.70
C ASP A 491 -11.24 -3.73 25.65
N ILE A 492 -10.42 -4.27 24.77
CA ILE A 492 -10.78 -5.42 23.95
C ILE A 492 -10.60 -6.67 24.83
N PRO A 493 -11.59 -7.60 24.89
CA PRO A 493 -11.46 -8.85 25.62
C PRO A 493 -10.15 -9.57 25.26
N SER A 494 -9.38 -9.97 26.27
CA SER A 494 -8.16 -10.76 26.04
C SER A 494 -8.54 -12.10 25.43
N VAL A 495 -7.82 -12.51 24.37
CA VAL A 495 -7.97 -13.83 23.74
C VAL A 495 -7.65 -14.97 24.74
N ASP A 496 -6.93 -14.65 25.81
CA ASP A 496 -6.50 -15.59 26.86
C ASP A 496 -7.52 -15.75 28.01
N ALA A 497 -8.63 -14.98 28.00
CA ALA A 497 -9.59 -14.93 29.12
C ALA A 497 -10.41 -16.22 29.34
N SER A 498 -10.22 -17.27 28.54
CA SER A 498 -10.80 -18.60 28.80
C SER A 498 -10.01 -19.44 29.80
N ALA A 499 -8.84 -18.97 30.28
CA ALA A 499 -8.06 -19.66 31.31
C ALA A 499 -8.07 -18.85 32.63
N GLN A 500 -8.98 -19.24 33.53
CA GLN A 500 -8.98 -18.90 34.97
C GLN A 500 -9.08 -17.41 35.35
N GLY A 501 -10.30 -16.96 35.67
CA GLY A 501 -10.59 -16.21 36.91
C GLY A 501 -9.84 -14.90 37.23
N SER A 502 -9.11 -14.26 36.32
CA SER A 502 -8.45 -12.99 36.61
C SER A 502 -9.39 -11.80 36.39
N THR A 503 -10.00 -11.31 37.47
CA THR A 503 -10.56 -9.96 37.53
C THR A 503 -9.41 -8.95 37.55
N GLY A 504 -8.97 -8.50 36.39
CA GLY A 504 -7.91 -7.49 36.27
C GLY A 504 -7.43 -7.34 34.83
N GLY A 505 -8.29 -6.84 33.94
CA GLY A 505 -7.86 -6.43 32.60
C GLY A 505 -6.84 -5.29 32.71
N GLN A 506 -5.62 -5.49 32.25
CA GLN A 506 -4.68 -4.39 32.09
C GLN A 506 -5.21 -3.45 31.00
N ALA A 507 -5.35 -2.16 31.35
CA ALA A 507 -5.76 -1.08 30.45
C ALA A 507 -4.95 -1.13 29.13
N GLY A 508 -5.58 -1.64 28.08
CA GLY A 508 -4.88 -2.00 26.84
C GLY A 508 -5.12 -1.05 25.67
N GLY A 509 -5.63 0.15 25.92
CA GLY A 509 -5.82 1.18 24.89
C GLY A 509 -4.51 1.78 24.38
N LEU A 510 -4.59 2.52 23.28
CA LEU A 510 -3.44 3.17 22.64
C LEU A 510 -3.02 4.40 23.44
N THR A 511 -1.89 4.32 24.14
CA THR A 511 -1.37 5.41 24.96
C THR A 511 -1.20 6.68 24.12
N GLY A 512 -1.79 7.78 24.57
CA GLY A 512 -1.70 9.07 23.87
C GLY A 512 -2.68 9.25 22.71
N ALA A 513 -3.58 8.30 22.40
CA ALA A 513 -4.52 8.42 21.28
C ALA A 513 -5.40 9.69 21.31
N LYS A 514 -5.71 10.22 22.50
CA LYS A 514 -6.39 11.52 22.66
C LYS A 514 -5.66 12.71 22.02
N HIS A 515 -4.36 12.60 21.74
CA HIS A 515 -3.59 13.65 21.07
C HIS A 515 -3.67 13.57 19.54
N LEU A 516 -4.16 12.47 18.97
CA LEU A 516 -4.34 12.36 17.52
C LEU A 516 -5.36 13.40 17.05
N ASP A 517 -4.94 14.19 16.06
CA ASP A 517 -5.76 15.15 15.34
C ASP A 517 -5.37 15.20 13.86
N GLY A 518 -6.12 15.97 13.07
CA GLY A 518 -5.91 16.09 11.63
C GLY A 518 -4.52 16.57 11.20
N THR A 519 -3.72 17.14 12.09
CA THR A 519 -2.34 17.55 11.80
C THR A 519 -1.37 16.37 11.69
N LEU A 520 -1.78 15.14 12.07
CA LEU A 520 -0.98 13.93 11.86
C LEU A 520 -0.43 13.85 10.43
N PHE A 521 -1.27 14.10 9.43
CA PHE A 521 -0.94 13.91 8.03
C PHE A 521 0.13 14.90 7.55
N VAL A 522 0.03 16.18 7.93
CA VAL A 522 1.02 17.20 7.54
C VAL A 522 2.34 17.02 8.29
N ARG A 523 2.30 16.56 9.55
CA ARG A 523 3.51 16.19 10.32
C ARG A 523 4.24 15.03 9.63
N ALA A 524 3.51 13.99 9.25
CA ALA A 524 4.05 12.85 8.50
C ALA A 524 4.64 13.28 7.16
N ALA A 525 3.94 14.15 6.43
CA ALA A 525 4.38 14.68 5.14
C ALA A 525 5.68 15.49 5.25
N GLY A 526 5.75 16.37 6.26
CA GLY A 526 6.94 17.16 6.56
C GLY A 526 8.16 16.31 6.92
N LEU A 527 7.98 15.31 7.79
CA LEU A 527 9.05 14.37 8.14
C LEU A 527 9.49 13.52 6.95
N THR A 528 8.55 13.11 6.11
CA THR A 528 8.86 12.36 4.88
C THR A 528 9.66 13.24 3.91
N ALA A 529 9.28 14.50 3.72
CA ALA A 529 10.03 15.45 2.88
C ALA A 529 11.44 15.71 3.42
N ALA A 530 11.56 15.92 4.73
CA ALA A 530 12.84 16.05 5.39
C ALA A 530 13.69 14.77 5.29
N ARG A 531 13.09 13.57 5.31
CA ARG A 531 13.84 12.31 5.20
C ARG A 531 14.35 12.04 3.78
N LEU A 532 13.56 12.32 2.76
CA LEU A 532 13.90 12.06 1.35
C LEU A 532 14.68 13.21 0.70
N GLY A 533 14.64 14.40 1.30
CA GLY A 533 15.36 15.57 0.83
C GLY A 533 14.45 16.57 0.11
N TRP A 534 14.55 17.83 0.51
CA TRP A 534 13.91 18.95 -0.17
C TRP A 534 14.69 19.31 -1.45
N MET A 535 14.63 18.44 -2.46
CA MET A 535 15.49 18.55 -3.66
C MET A 535 15.23 19.82 -4.48
N ARG A 536 13.97 20.29 -4.56
CA ARG A 536 13.64 21.56 -5.21
C ARG A 536 14.35 22.74 -4.54
N GLU A 537 14.51 22.66 -3.22
CA GLU A 537 15.19 23.63 -2.37
C GLU A 537 16.71 23.45 -2.30
N GLY A 538 17.27 22.46 -3.00
CA GLY A 538 18.72 22.26 -3.10
C GLY A 538 19.31 21.24 -2.12
N GLU A 539 18.49 20.54 -1.33
CA GLU A 539 19.00 19.37 -0.59
C GLU A 539 19.29 18.19 -1.53
N ALA A 540 20.26 17.34 -1.16
CA ALA A 540 20.47 16.09 -1.86
C ALA A 540 19.32 15.11 -1.61
N GLY A 541 18.91 14.39 -2.67
CA GLY A 541 17.95 13.29 -2.55
C GLY A 541 18.54 12.12 -1.73
N ARG A 542 17.70 11.51 -0.90
CA ARG A 542 18.04 10.38 -0.01
C ARG A 542 17.12 9.19 -0.27
N GLY A 543 17.53 8.00 0.16
CA GLY A 543 16.77 6.76 0.02
C GLY A 543 15.81 6.51 1.18
N TRP A 544 14.90 5.53 1.05
CA TRP A 544 14.04 5.05 2.14
C TRP A 544 14.79 4.10 3.07
N ASP A 545 14.32 3.95 4.31
CA ASP A 545 14.88 3.02 5.29
C ASP A 545 14.36 1.59 5.06
N SER A 546 15.22 0.57 5.05
CA SER A 546 14.81 -0.81 4.67
C SER A 546 15.08 -1.90 5.71
N VAL A 547 15.87 -1.62 6.75
CA VAL A 547 16.36 -2.62 7.71
C VAL A 547 15.27 -3.11 8.69
N GLY A 548 14.35 -2.21 9.06
CA GLY A 548 13.26 -2.44 10.04
C GLY A 548 13.63 -1.92 11.42
N PHE A 549 12.74 -2.09 12.39
CA PHE A 549 12.89 -1.57 13.76
C PHE A 549 13.42 -2.65 14.70
N PHE A 550 14.64 -3.15 14.45
CA PHE A 550 15.28 -4.20 15.22
C PHE A 550 16.47 -3.63 16.03
N PRO A 551 16.59 -3.89 17.35
CA PRO A 551 17.75 -3.43 18.12
C PRO A 551 19.08 -4.07 17.68
N ALA A 552 20.19 -3.35 17.85
CA ALA A 552 21.54 -3.71 17.38
C ALA A 552 22.06 -5.08 17.86
N GLU A 553 21.64 -5.58 19.02
CA GLU A 553 22.00 -6.94 19.50
C GLU A 553 21.48 -8.07 18.58
N GLN A 554 20.49 -7.77 17.73
CA GLN A 554 19.97 -8.67 16.69
C GLN A 554 20.63 -8.44 15.32
N GLU A 555 21.48 -7.42 15.21
CA GLU A 555 22.14 -6.95 13.99
C GLU A 555 23.60 -7.40 13.89
N GLU A 556 24.24 -7.83 14.99
CA GLU A 556 25.56 -8.49 14.97
C GLU A 556 25.59 -9.76 14.10
N ARG A 557 24.43 -10.36 13.78
CA ARG A 557 24.31 -11.46 12.81
C ARG A 557 24.18 -11.01 11.34
N ARG A 558 24.02 -9.70 11.08
CA ARG A 558 23.78 -9.10 9.75
C ARG A 558 25.00 -8.37 9.16
N VAL A 559 25.89 -7.82 9.99
CA VAL A 559 26.99 -6.94 9.52
C VAL A 559 27.97 -7.65 8.58
N ASP A 560 28.14 -8.97 8.70
CA ASP A 560 29.05 -9.72 7.82
C ASP A 560 28.44 -10.02 6.43
N ALA A 561 27.13 -10.21 6.33
CA ALA A 561 26.46 -10.52 5.06
C ALA A 561 26.14 -9.26 4.22
N ALA A 562 25.72 -8.16 4.88
CA ALA A 562 25.37 -6.92 4.20
C ALA A 562 26.60 -6.19 3.60
N ARG A 563 27.78 -6.33 4.22
CA ARG A 563 29.04 -5.79 3.69
C ARG A 563 29.45 -6.44 2.36
N GLU A 564 29.17 -7.73 2.16
CA GLU A 564 29.45 -8.41 0.88
C GLU A 564 28.48 -7.97 -0.24
N GLU A 565 27.21 -7.71 0.07
CA GLU A 565 26.23 -7.26 -0.93
C GLU A 565 26.37 -5.77 -1.28
N GLN A 566 26.72 -4.89 -0.31
CA GLN A 566 27.05 -3.49 -0.59
C GLN A 566 28.34 -3.36 -1.42
N ALA A 567 29.36 -4.19 -1.17
CA ALA A 567 30.56 -4.24 -2.00
C ALA A 567 30.25 -4.72 -3.44
N ARG A 568 29.22 -5.57 -3.61
CA ARG A 568 28.72 -6.02 -4.92
C ARG A 568 27.90 -4.94 -5.65
N MET A 569 27.10 -4.15 -4.94
CA MET A 569 26.32 -3.03 -5.52
C MET A 569 27.19 -1.80 -5.84
N GLN A 570 28.25 -1.52 -5.07
CA GLN A 570 29.19 -0.44 -5.39
C GLN A 570 29.98 -0.73 -6.68
N ARG A 571 30.25 -2.00 -7.00
CA ARG A 571 30.81 -2.39 -8.30
C ARG A 571 29.86 -2.12 -9.48
N PHE A 572 28.55 -2.09 -9.24
CA PHE A 572 27.55 -1.71 -10.27
C PHE A 572 27.43 -0.18 -10.44
N ARG A 573 27.58 0.62 -9.37
CA ARG A 573 27.60 2.09 -9.46
C ARG A 573 28.83 2.65 -10.17
N GLY A 574 29.94 1.90 -10.20
CA GLY A 574 31.16 2.28 -10.94
C GLY A 574 31.03 2.25 -12.47
N ALA A 575 29.99 1.62 -13.03
CA ALA A 575 29.83 1.46 -14.48
C ALA A 575 28.77 2.37 -15.12
N GLY A 576 28.12 3.27 -14.36
CA GLY A 576 27.00 4.10 -14.86
C GLY A 576 26.93 5.52 -14.30
N GLY A 577 28.01 6.02 -13.68
CA GLY A 577 28.08 7.40 -13.20
C GLY A 577 28.24 8.41 -14.35
N MET A 578 27.14 8.78 -15.00
CA MET A 578 27.04 10.08 -15.67
C MET A 578 26.10 10.98 -14.86
N MET A 579 26.67 12.01 -14.25
CA MET A 579 25.94 13.24 -13.97
C MET A 579 25.41 13.75 -15.31
N TYR A 580 24.10 13.76 -15.50
CA TYR A 580 23.51 14.41 -16.65
C TYR A 580 23.12 15.84 -16.28
N HIS A 581 23.90 16.79 -16.81
CA HIS A 581 23.45 18.16 -17.00
C HIS A 581 22.34 18.16 -18.05
N VAL A 582 21.14 18.56 -17.64
CA VAL A 582 20.08 19.00 -18.55
C VAL A 582 20.57 20.32 -19.18
N ARG A 583 20.71 20.36 -20.51
CA ARG A 583 20.76 21.61 -21.27
C ARG A 583 19.37 21.97 -21.74
#